data_AF-A0A7J3G4W8-F1
#
_entry.id   AF-A0A7J3G4W8-F1
#
_cell.length_a   1.000
_cell.length_b   1.000
_cell.length_c   1.000
_cell.angle_alpha   90.00
_cell.angle_beta   90.00
_cell.angle_gamma   90.00
#
_symmetry.space_group_name_H-M   'P 1'
#
loop_
_entity.id
_entity.type
_entity.pdbx_description
1 polymer ?
#
loop_
_entity_poly.entity_id
_entity_poly.type
_entity_poly.pdbx_seq_one_letter_code
_entity_poly.pdbx_strand_id
1 'polypeptide(L)'
;MEEVNPKEVLQVFERRFRERLEKARIYPDFVHSIAPHLRRLRYLKKALSLGYKPYLFGGELERAYLPYHGRLEIFGLNKTYRIQSELVGYDGRVFLNTGTSMHNKTIYLELGEALPPFFPTKPNEPITVSKQEFLKMFNECKRYM
;
A
#
# COMPACT_ATOMS: atom_id res chain seq x y z
N MET A 1 -7.76 -9.68 7.68
CA MET A 1 -8.07 -8.47 6.88
C MET A 1 -9.46 -8.60 6.30
N GLU A 2 -10.14 -7.49 6.00
CA GLU A 2 -11.49 -7.49 5.44
C GLU A 2 -11.49 -6.71 4.11
N GLU A 3 -11.90 -7.34 3.01
CA GLU A 3 -12.08 -6.64 1.72
C GLU A 3 -13.21 -5.64 1.86
N VAL A 4 -13.01 -4.43 1.33
CA VAL A 4 -14.00 -3.36 1.43
C VAL A 4 -14.38 -2.86 0.05
N ASN A 5 -15.60 -2.33 -0.08
CA ASN A 5 -16.07 -1.82 -1.35
C ASN A 5 -15.21 -0.61 -1.80
N PRO A 6 -14.61 -0.64 -3.01
CA PRO A 6 -13.82 0.48 -3.53
C PRO A 6 -14.57 1.83 -3.53
N LYS A 7 -15.90 1.81 -3.73
CA LYS A 7 -16.72 3.03 -3.71
C LYS A 7 -16.78 3.65 -2.31
N GLU A 8 -16.88 2.85 -1.27
CA GLU A 8 -16.93 3.34 0.12
C GLU A 8 -15.59 3.99 0.51
N VAL A 9 -14.47 3.37 0.14
CA VAL A 9 -13.13 3.92 0.35
C VAL A 9 -12.96 5.25 -0.35
N LEU A 10 -13.40 5.35 -1.61
CA LEU A 10 -13.36 6.61 -2.36
C LEU A 10 -14.18 7.69 -1.67
N GLN A 11 -15.38 7.38 -1.18
CA GLN A 11 -16.21 8.35 -0.45
C GLN A 11 -15.51 8.87 0.81
N VAL A 12 -14.76 8.04 1.53
CA VAL A 12 -13.97 8.48 2.70
C VAL A 12 -12.89 9.50 2.29
N PHE A 13 -12.16 9.24 1.21
CA PHE A 13 -11.11 10.15 0.73
C PHE A 13 -11.72 11.45 0.18
N GLU A 14 -12.83 11.37 -0.55
CA GLU A 14 -13.54 12.54 -1.07
C GLU A 14 -14.11 13.40 0.05
N ARG A 15 -14.71 12.80 1.08
CA ARG A 15 -15.21 13.52 2.25
C ARG A 15 -14.09 14.27 2.95
N ARG A 16 -12.97 13.59 3.27
CA ARG A 16 -11.80 14.22 3.91
C ARG A 16 -11.24 15.38 3.07
N PHE A 17 -11.22 15.25 1.74
CA PHE A 17 -10.81 16.32 0.84
C PHE A 17 -11.76 17.53 0.90
N ARG A 18 -13.08 17.30 0.83
CA ARG A 18 -14.08 18.37 0.94
C ARG A 18 -14.01 19.10 2.28
N GLU A 19 -13.90 18.36 3.39
CA GLU A 19 -13.74 18.95 4.73
C GLU A 19 -12.53 19.89 4.81
N ARG A 20 -11.43 19.54 4.12
CA ARG A 20 -10.22 20.36 4.07
C ARG A 20 -10.38 21.58 3.17
N LEU A 21 -11.07 21.44 2.03
CA LEU A 21 -11.43 22.56 1.17
C LEU A 21 -12.29 23.58 1.92
N GLU A 22 -13.33 23.13 2.63
CA GLU A 22 -14.20 24.02 3.42
C GLU A 22 -13.43 24.74 4.53
N LYS A 23 -12.53 24.04 5.24
CA LYS A 23 -11.67 24.68 6.24
C LYS A 23 -10.75 25.73 5.62
N ALA A 24 -10.16 25.45 4.47
CA ALA A 24 -9.28 26.40 3.79
C ALA A 24 -10.02 27.62 3.24
N ARG A 25 -11.32 27.50 2.93
CA ARG A 25 -12.18 28.63 2.55
C ARG A 25 -12.35 29.63 3.70
N ILE A 26 -12.42 29.13 4.93
CA ILE A 26 -12.56 29.95 6.15
C ILE A 26 -11.19 30.44 6.65
N TYR A 27 -10.17 29.59 6.55
CA TYR A 27 -8.82 29.84 7.04
C TYR A 27 -7.78 29.67 5.91
N PRO A 28 -7.40 30.75 5.21
CA PRO A 28 -6.52 30.69 4.05
C PRO A 28 -5.17 30.00 4.30
N ASP A 29 -4.64 30.06 5.52
CA ASP A 29 -3.39 29.38 5.90
C ASP A 29 -3.46 27.85 5.71
N PHE A 30 -4.66 27.28 5.68
CA PHE A 30 -4.88 25.84 5.45
C PHE A 30 -4.82 25.44 3.98
N VAL A 31 -4.65 26.37 3.03
CA VAL A 31 -4.55 26.06 1.58
C VAL A 31 -3.44 25.04 1.30
N HIS A 32 -2.30 25.15 1.99
CA HIS A 32 -1.19 24.21 1.86
C HIS A 32 -1.56 22.77 2.27
N SER A 33 -2.54 22.61 3.16
CA SER A 33 -3.03 21.30 3.60
C SER A 33 -3.88 20.59 2.55
N ILE A 34 -4.41 21.29 1.53
CA ILE A 34 -5.28 20.71 0.50
C ILE A 34 -4.49 19.76 -0.42
N ALA A 35 -3.28 20.17 -0.83
CA ALA A 35 -2.53 19.46 -1.86
C ALA A 35 -2.19 17.98 -1.49
N PRO A 36 -1.78 17.65 -0.24
CA PRO A 36 -1.64 16.26 0.19
C PRO A 36 -2.92 15.43 0.06
N HIS A 37 -4.08 15.97 0.41
CA HIS A 37 -5.35 15.25 0.33
C HIS A 37 -5.79 15.01 -1.12
N LEU A 38 -5.63 16.01 -1.99
CA LEU A 38 -5.90 15.86 -3.42
C LEU A 38 -4.99 14.80 -4.06
N ARG A 39 -3.69 14.81 -3.74
CA ARG A 39 -2.74 13.81 -4.23
C ARG A 39 -3.13 12.40 -3.80
N ARG A 40 -3.49 12.20 -2.53
CA ARG A 40 -3.97 10.90 -2.02
C ARG A 40 -5.25 10.43 -2.71
N LEU A 41 -6.21 11.32 -2.95
CA LEU A 41 -7.45 10.99 -3.66
C LEU A 41 -7.17 10.57 -5.12
N ARG A 42 -6.31 11.32 -5.83
CA ARG A 42 -5.90 10.97 -7.20
C ARG A 42 -5.12 9.65 -7.26
N TYR A 43 -4.21 9.46 -6.32
CA TYR A 43 -3.46 8.21 -6.16
C TYR A 43 -4.42 7.02 -5.98
N LEU A 44 -5.37 7.12 -5.05
CA LEU A 44 -6.35 6.04 -4.82
C LEU A 44 -7.21 5.77 -6.05
N LYS A 45 -7.76 6.81 -6.70
CA LYS A 45 -8.55 6.66 -7.93
C LYS A 45 -7.76 5.92 -9.01
N LYS A 46 -6.49 6.29 -9.21
CA LYS A 46 -5.63 5.64 -10.19
C LYS A 46 -5.32 4.20 -9.79
N ALA A 47 -5.00 3.93 -8.52
CA ALA A 47 -4.76 2.58 -8.05
C ALA A 47 -5.98 1.67 -8.25
N LEU A 48 -7.17 2.10 -7.84
CA LEU A 48 -8.40 1.33 -8.04
C LEU A 48 -8.69 1.09 -9.53
N SER A 49 -8.39 2.05 -10.42
CA SER A 49 -8.53 1.85 -11.87
C SER A 49 -7.58 0.81 -12.47
N LEU A 50 -6.47 0.51 -11.77
CA LEU A 50 -5.53 -0.55 -12.13
C LEU A 50 -5.91 -1.91 -11.54
N GLY A 51 -7.03 -2.00 -10.81
CA GLY A 51 -7.52 -3.24 -10.22
C GLY A 51 -7.00 -3.55 -8.81
N TYR A 52 -6.24 -2.65 -8.19
CA TYR A 52 -5.81 -2.83 -6.79
C TYR A 52 -7.02 -2.84 -5.86
N LYS A 53 -7.09 -3.84 -4.98
CA LYS A 53 -8.23 -4.04 -4.08
C LYS A 53 -7.99 -3.45 -2.70
N PRO A 54 -8.94 -2.70 -2.13
CA PRO A 54 -8.78 -2.14 -0.80
C PRO A 54 -9.22 -3.12 0.29
N TYR A 55 -8.46 -3.13 1.39
CA TYR A 55 -8.72 -3.92 2.59
C TYR A 55 -8.65 -3.05 3.84
N LEU A 56 -9.42 -3.41 4.87
CA LEU A 56 -9.36 -2.82 6.19
C LEU A 56 -8.64 -3.75 7.18
N PHE A 57 -7.75 -3.16 7.99
CA PHE A 57 -7.09 -3.86 9.09
C PHE A 57 -6.84 -2.95 10.29
N GLY A 58 -7.18 -3.43 11.48
CA GLY A 58 -7.09 -2.66 12.74
C GLY A 58 -5.90 -3.01 13.64
N GLY A 59 -5.06 -3.97 13.23
CA GLY A 59 -3.84 -4.32 13.96
C GLY A 59 -2.59 -3.69 13.34
N GLU A 60 -1.46 -3.89 14.02
CA GLU A 60 -0.15 -3.65 13.44
C GLU A 60 0.21 -4.80 12.48
N LEU A 61 0.76 -4.46 11.33
CA LEU A 61 1.25 -5.43 10.36
C LEU A 61 2.77 -5.31 10.24
N GLU A 62 3.42 -6.45 10.07
CA GLU A 62 4.87 -6.51 9.88
C GLU A 62 5.23 -5.89 8.53
N ARG A 63 6.29 -5.08 8.51
CA ARG A 63 6.81 -4.50 7.27
C ARG A 63 7.32 -5.61 6.37
N ALA A 64 6.83 -5.63 5.13
CA ALA A 64 7.33 -6.51 4.09
C ALA A 64 8.47 -5.83 3.35
N TYR A 65 9.58 -6.54 3.19
CA TYR A 65 10.64 -6.16 2.27
C TYR A 65 10.43 -6.90 0.95
N LEU A 66 9.89 -6.19 -0.04
CA LEU A 66 9.90 -6.71 -1.41
C LEU A 66 11.20 -6.31 -2.10
N PRO A 67 12.03 -7.26 -2.57
CA PRO A 67 13.23 -6.92 -3.35
C PRO A 67 12.90 -6.29 -4.71
N TYR A 68 11.63 -6.31 -5.14
CA TYR A 68 11.19 -5.87 -6.46
C TYR A 68 10.34 -4.60 -6.41
N HIS A 69 10.96 -3.48 -6.03
CA HIS A 69 10.32 -2.15 -6.05
C HIS A 69 10.07 -1.57 -7.47
N GLY A 70 10.52 -2.25 -8.53
CA GLY A 70 10.66 -1.65 -9.86
C GLY A 70 9.57 -1.92 -10.90
N ARG A 71 8.73 -2.96 -10.74
CA ARG A 71 7.81 -3.42 -11.81
C ARG A 71 6.32 -3.18 -11.56
N LEU A 72 5.89 -2.99 -10.31
CA LEU A 72 4.49 -2.67 -10.06
C LEU A 72 4.20 -1.21 -10.39
N GLU A 73 3.16 -0.97 -11.20
CA GLU A 73 2.71 0.37 -11.55
C GLU A 73 2.46 1.24 -10.32
N ILE A 74 2.03 0.64 -9.21
CA ILE A 74 1.82 1.31 -7.92
C ILE A 74 3.05 2.07 -7.41
N PHE A 75 4.28 1.60 -7.64
CA PHE A 75 5.50 2.30 -7.23
C PHE A 75 5.77 3.53 -8.10
N GLY A 76 5.48 3.43 -9.39
CA GLY A 76 5.43 4.58 -10.29
C GLY A 76 4.40 5.62 -9.84
N LEU A 77 3.23 5.17 -9.38
CA LEU A 77 2.20 6.04 -8.80
C LEU A 77 2.68 6.70 -7.51
N ASN A 78 3.36 5.98 -6.60
CA ASN A 78 3.92 6.55 -5.37
C ASN A 78 4.89 7.68 -5.68
N LYS A 79 5.80 7.49 -6.64
CA LYS A 79 6.73 8.53 -7.09
C LYS A 79 5.99 9.72 -7.71
N THR A 80 5.03 9.45 -8.59
CA THR A 80 4.25 10.48 -9.31
C THR A 80 3.45 11.36 -8.35
N TYR A 81 2.76 10.74 -7.40
CA TYR A 81 1.90 11.43 -6.44
C TYR A 81 2.62 11.82 -5.15
N ARG A 82 3.91 11.51 -5.03
CA ARG A 82 4.75 11.74 -3.83
C ARG A 82 4.08 11.17 -2.57
N ILE A 83 3.60 9.93 -2.67
CA ILE A 83 3.02 9.18 -1.55
C ILE A 83 4.12 8.31 -0.96
N GLN A 84 4.40 8.51 0.33
CA GLN A 84 5.16 7.53 1.11
C GLN A 84 4.19 6.41 1.50
N SER A 85 4.53 5.20 1.12
CA SER A 85 3.74 4.02 1.43
C SER A 85 4.66 2.94 1.98
N GLU A 86 4.21 2.30 3.05
CA GLU A 86 4.89 1.15 3.62
C GLU A 86 4.27 -0.13 3.05
N LEU A 87 5.12 -1.08 2.70
CA LEU A 87 4.69 -2.42 2.33
C LEU A 87 4.55 -3.27 3.58
N VAL A 88 3.49 -4.06 3.64
CA VAL A 88 3.22 -4.95 4.76
C VAL A 88 2.81 -6.34 4.25
N GLY A 89 3.21 -7.36 4.99
CA GLY A 89 2.86 -8.74 4.72
C GLY A 89 1.67 -9.19 5.55
N TYR A 90 0.71 -9.89 4.95
CA TYR A 90 -0.36 -10.54 5.69
C TYR A 90 -0.86 -11.77 4.94
N ASP A 91 -0.91 -12.91 5.62
CA ASP A 91 -1.45 -14.17 5.07
C ASP A 91 -0.85 -14.55 3.69
N GLY A 92 0.48 -14.44 3.57
CA GLY A 92 1.19 -14.75 2.33
C GLY A 92 1.00 -13.75 1.19
N ARG A 93 0.33 -12.61 1.41
CA ARG A 93 0.12 -11.56 0.42
C ARG A 93 0.76 -10.25 0.82
N VAL A 94 1.06 -9.42 -0.17
CA VAL A 94 1.61 -8.08 0.04
C VAL A 94 0.55 -7.01 -0.10
N PHE A 95 0.57 -6.10 0.85
CA PHE A 95 -0.29 -4.92 0.87
C PHE A 95 0.52 -3.65 0.97
N LEU A 96 -0.06 -2.58 0.46
CA LEU A 96 0.46 -1.23 0.56
C LEU A 96 -0.39 -0.42 1.54
N ASN A 97 0.25 0.13 2.58
CA ASN A 97 -0.40 1.02 3.55
C ASN A 97 -0.67 2.39 2.91
N THR A 98 -1.95 2.81 2.88
CA THR A 98 -2.35 4.10 2.30
C THR A 98 -2.21 5.29 3.26
N GLY A 99 -1.90 5.04 4.54
CA GLY A 99 -1.84 6.04 5.61
C GLY A 99 -3.20 6.67 5.93
N THR A 100 -4.30 6.08 5.46
CA THR A 100 -5.66 6.58 5.65
C THR A 100 -6.49 5.54 6.40
N SER A 101 -7.35 6.01 7.29
CA SER A 101 -8.19 5.16 8.16
C SER A 101 -9.68 5.28 7.86
N MET A 102 -10.41 4.19 8.06
CA MET A 102 -11.87 4.07 7.98
C MET A 102 -12.33 3.14 9.11
N HIS A 103 -13.33 3.54 9.90
CA HIS A 103 -13.83 2.79 11.06
C HIS A 103 -12.73 2.31 12.03
N ASN A 104 -11.77 3.19 12.37
CA ASN A 104 -10.60 2.88 13.21
C ASN A 104 -9.67 1.77 12.66
N LYS A 105 -9.85 1.36 11.41
CA LYS A 105 -8.97 0.46 10.68
C LYS A 105 -8.18 1.23 9.63
N THR A 106 -6.96 0.81 9.34
CA THR A 106 -6.15 1.35 8.24
C THR A 106 -6.57 0.72 6.92
N ILE A 107 -6.59 1.53 5.87
CA ILE A 107 -6.90 1.11 4.51
C ILE A 107 -5.59 0.67 3.84
N TYR A 108 -5.59 -0.55 3.34
CA TYR A 108 -4.50 -1.18 2.63
C TYR A 108 -4.91 -1.48 1.18
N LEU A 109 -3.95 -1.48 0.25
CA LEU A 109 -4.16 -1.93 -1.13
C LEU A 109 -3.42 -3.25 -1.36
N GLU A 110 -4.15 -4.31 -1.69
CA GLU A 110 -3.55 -5.60 -2.06
C GLU A 110 -2.83 -5.45 -3.40
N LEU A 111 -1.56 -5.86 -3.45
CA LEU A 111 -0.74 -5.73 -4.66
C LEU A 111 -0.85 -6.93 -5.61
N GLY A 112 -1.58 -7.98 -5.21
CA GLY A 112 -1.74 -9.23 -5.98
C GLY A 112 -0.49 -10.10 -6.01
N GLU A 113 0.61 -9.68 -5.36
CA GLU A 113 1.81 -10.47 -5.21
C GLU A 113 1.71 -11.37 -3.98
N ALA A 114 1.95 -12.66 -4.18
CA ALA A 114 2.27 -13.54 -3.08
C ALA A 114 3.65 -13.13 -2.55
N LEU A 115 3.76 -12.97 -1.23
CA LEU A 115 5.08 -13.03 -0.61
C LEU A 115 5.67 -14.37 -1.03
N PRO A 116 6.86 -14.38 -1.65
CA PRO A 116 7.51 -15.65 -1.90
C PRO A 116 7.63 -16.36 -0.54
N PRO A 117 7.26 -17.65 -0.42
CA PRO A 117 7.01 -18.34 0.86
C PRO A 117 8.22 -18.41 1.81
N PHE A 118 9.36 -17.90 1.35
CA PHE A 118 10.67 -17.91 1.97
C PHE A 118 11.16 -16.50 2.37
N PHE A 119 10.38 -15.44 2.11
CA PHE A 119 10.66 -14.13 2.72
C PHE A 119 10.19 -14.18 4.18
N PRO A 120 11.12 -14.05 5.14
CA PRO A 120 10.76 -14.08 6.53
C PRO A 120 9.82 -12.90 6.81
N THR A 121 8.70 -13.15 7.47
CA THR A 121 7.80 -12.04 7.85
C THR A 121 8.45 -11.18 8.94
N LYS A 122 9.47 -11.73 9.62
CA LYS A 122 10.25 -11.06 10.67
C LYS A 122 11.70 -10.78 10.24
N PRO A 123 12.29 -9.63 10.62
CA PRO A 123 13.66 -9.25 10.25
C PRO A 123 14.78 -10.25 10.63
N ASN A 124 14.50 -11.20 11.53
CA ASN A 124 15.48 -12.15 12.09
C ASN A 124 15.00 -13.60 12.05
N GLU A 125 13.95 -13.92 11.29
CA GLU A 125 13.51 -15.30 11.18
C GLU A 125 14.45 -16.05 10.23
N PRO A 126 15.07 -17.15 10.69
CA PRO A 126 15.94 -17.94 9.84
C PRO A 126 15.13 -18.50 8.68
N ILE A 127 15.61 -18.27 7.46
CA ILE A 127 15.02 -18.87 6.26
C ILE A 127 15.36 -20.36 6.30
N THR A 128 14.42 -21.16 6.79
CA THR A 128 14.51 -22.62 6.78
C THR A 128 14.04 -23.16 5.43
N VAL A 129 14.95 -23.16 4.46
CA VAL A 129 14.71 -23.76 3.13
C VAL A 129 15.75 -24.84 2.86
N SER A 130 15.37 -25.85 2.09
CA SER A 130 16.34 -26.82 1.59
C SER A 130 17.33 -26.16 0.62
N LYS A 131 18.51 -26.75 0.45
CA LYS A 131 19.53 -26.27 -0.51
C LYS A 131 18.99 -26.15 -1.94
N GLN A 132 18.08 -27.04 -2.34
CA GLN A 132 17.47 -27.02 -3.67
C GLN A 132 16.51 -25.83 -3.84
N GLU A 133 15.70 -25.55 -2.82
CA GLU A 133 14.82 -24.38 -2.79
C GLU A 133 15.63 -23.09 -2.80
N PHE A 134 16.70 -23.01 -2.01
CA PHE A 134 17.61 -21.86 -2.03
C PHE A 134 18.25 -21.63 -3.41
N LEU A 135 18.70 -22.68 -4.09
CA LEU A 135 19.28 -22.55 -5.43
C LEU A 135 18.23 -22.15 -6.47
N LYS A 136 17.00 -22.64 -6.35
CA LYS A 136 15.88 -22.19 -7.19
C LYS A 136 15.59 -20.71 -6.95
N MET A 137 15.56 -20.27 -5.69
CA MET A 137 15.40 -18.86 -5.29
C MET A 137 16.51 -17.98 -5.87
N PHE A 138 17.76 -18.40 -5.71
CA PHE A 138 18.91 -17.65 -6.21
C PHE A 138 18.87 -17.50 -7.73
N ASN A 139 18.50 -18.57 -8.45
CA ASN A 139 18.39 -18.54 -9.90
C ASN A 139 17.20 -17.71 -10.40
N GLU A 140 16.07 -17.73 -9.69
CA GLU A 140 14.96 -16.81 -9.96
C GLU A 140 15.44 -15.37 -9.77
N CYS A 141 16.04 -15.02 -8.63
CA CYS A 141 16.60 -13.69 -8.40
C CYS A 141 17.61 -13.26 -9.48
N LYS A 142 18.51 -14.16 -9.89
CA LYS A 142 19.54 -13.89 -10.90
C LYS A 142 18.96 -13.66 -12.31
N ARG A 143 17.81 -14.25 -12.66
CA ARG A 143 17.12 -13.97 -13.94
C ARG A 143 16.49 -12.57 -13.98
N TYR A 144 16.40 -11.91 -12.83
CA TYR A 144 15.78 -10.59 -12.69
C TYR A 144 16.79 -9.48 -12.34
N MET A 145 18.10 -9.80 -12.29
CA MET A 145 19.23 -8.86 -12.23
C MET A 145 19.89 -8.74 -13.60
#